data_AF-A0A529PCV9-F1
#
_entry.id   AF-A0A529PCV9-F1
#
_cell.length_a   1.000
_cell.length_b   1.000
_cell.length_c   1.000
_cell.angle_alpha   90.00
_cell.angle_beta   90.00
_cell.angle_gamma   90.00
#
_symmetry.space_group_name_H-M   'P 1'
#
loop_
_entity.id
_entity.type
_entity.pdbx_description
1 polymer ?
#
loop_
_entity_poly.entity_id
_entity_poly.type
_entity_poly.pdbx_seq_one_letter_code
_entity_poly.pdbx_strand_id
1 'polypeptide(L)' 'ERLVRGEAQKREIDMLLDVTKQVEGHTICALGDAAAWPIQGLMRHFRGEVERRIDEFSRNAHRVEPVMVAAE' A
#
# COMPACT_ATOMS: atom_id res chain seq x y z
N GLU A 1 3.19 5.94 -3.94
CA GLU A 1 4.23 6.49 -3.03
C GLU A 1 4.07 6.05 -1.58
N ARG A 2 2.91 6.25 -0.94
CA ARG A 2 2.68 5.88 0.48
C ARG A 2 3.01 4.42 0.83
N LEU A 3 2.62 3.46 -0.02
CA LEU A 3 2.96 2.03 0.15
C LEU A 3 4.48 1.76 0.16
N VAL A 4 5.27 2.55 -0.57
CA VAL A 4 6.73 2.41 -0.60
C VAL A 4 7.35 2.84 0.73
N ARG A 5 6.80 3.88 1.36
CA ARG A 5 7.24 4.39 2.68
C ARG A 5 6.67 3.60 3.86
N GLY A 6 5.60 2.83 3.64
CA GLY A 6 4.86 2.14 4.71
C GLY A 6 3.78 3.00 5.37
N GLU A 7 3.56 4.23 4.90
CA GLU A 7 2.60 5.22 5.43
C GLU A 7 1.12 4.95 5.04
N ALA A 8 0.85 3.76 4.48
CA ALA A 8 -0.48 3.36 4.05
C ALA A 8 -1.14 2.47 5.11
N GLN A 9 -2.46 2.40 5.10
CA GLN A 9 -3.22 1.48 5.94
C GLN A 9 -3.60 0.23 5.14
N LYS A 10 -3.72 -0.92 5.79
CA LYS A 10 -4.00 -2.20 5.11
C LYS A 10 -5.25 -2.16 4.22
N ARG A 11 -6.31 -1.45 4.63
CA ARG A 11 -7.53 -1.26 3.82
C ARG A 11 -7.29 -0.53 2.49
N GLU A 12 -6.24 0.28 2.41
CA GLU A 12 -5.89 1.01 1.18
C GLU A 12 -5.34 0.07 0.11
N ILE A 13 -4.85 -1.12 0.49
CA ILE A 13 -4.44 -2.17 -0.45
C ILE A 13 -5.66 -2.65 -1.23
N ASP A 14 -6.75 -2.98 -0.54
CA ASP A 14 -7.97 -3.48 -1.19
C ASP A 14 -8.62 -2.37 -2.04
N MET A 15 -8.64 -1.12 -1.54
CA MET A 15 -9.07 0.05 -2.31
C MET A 15 -8.24 0.22 -3.60
N LEU A 16 -6.91 0.09 -3.51
CA LEU A 16 -6.04 0.20 -4.68
C LEU A 16 -6.31 -0.94 -5.68
N LEU A 17 -6.57 -2.15 -5.21
CA LEU A 17 -6.96 -3.27 -6.06
C LEU A 17 -8.28 -3.01 -6.79
N ASP A 18 -9.26 -2.40 -6.12
CA ASP A 18 -10.50 -2.03 -6.80
C ASP A 18 -10.27 -0.94 -7.86
N VAL A 19 -9.41 0.04 -7.60
CA VAL A 19 -9.00 1.03 -8.62
C VAL A 19 -8.36 0.35 -9.83
N THR A 20 -7.48 -0.64 -9.63
CA THR A 20 -6.87 -1.34 -10.78
C THR A 20 -7.91 -2.03 -11.67
N LYS A 21 -8.99 -2.58 -11.11
CA LYS A 21 -10.09 -3.18 -11.88
C LYS A 21 -10.93 -2.13 -12.63
N GLN A 22 -11.02 -0.91 -12.11
CA GLN A 22 -11.67 0.20 -12.81
C GLN A 22 -10.83 0.71 -13.98
N VAL A 23 -9.51 0.47 -13.99
CA VAL A 23 -8.63 0.82 -15.10
C VAL A 23 -8.62 -0.31 -16.14
N GLU A 24 -8.47 -1.55 -15.68
CA GLU A 24 -8.42 -2.74 -16.54
C GLU A 24 -9.68 -2.85 -17.41
N GLY A 25 -9.49 -2.95 -18.72
CA GLY A 25 -10.58 -3.06 -19.71
C GLY A 25 -11.39 -1.78 -19.94
N HIS A 26 -11.07 -0.67 -19.25
CA HIS A 26 -11.80 0.60 -19.33
C HIS A 26 -10.96 1.73 -19.96
N THR A 27 -9.84 1.39 -20.59
CA THR A 27 -8.98 2.33 -21.31
C THR A 27 -8.94 2.03 -22.81
N ILE A 28 -8.70 3.07 -23.63
CA ILE A 28 -8.64 2.95 -25.11
C ILE A 28 -7.48 2.06 -25.59
N CYS A 29 -6.34 2.11 -24.89
CA CYS A 29 -5.13 1.37 -25.23
C CYS A 29 -4.77 0.39 -24.11
N ALA A 30 -4.16 -0.74 -24.47
CA ALA A 30 -3.71 -1.79 -23.54
C ALA A 30 -2.66 -1.33 -22.50
N LEU A 31 -2.17 -0.09 -22.61
CA LEU A 31 -1.31 0.50 -21.59
C LEU A 31 -1.98 0.56 -20.21
N GLY A 32 -3.31 0.76 -20.15
CA GLY A 32 -4.05 0.76 -18.88
C GLY A 32 -3.97 -0.60 -18.18
N ASP A 33 -4.25 -1.67 -18.91
CA ASP A 33 -4.13 -3.06 -18.42
C ASP A 33 -2.69 -3.37 -18.00
N ALA A 34 -1.72 -2.99 -18.84
CA ALA A 34 -0.30 -3.17 -18.57
C ALA A 34 0.17 -2.41 -17.31
N ALA A 35 -0.49 -1.30 -16.94
CA ALA A 35 -0.23 -0.58 -15.70
C ALA A 35 -0.97 -1.16 -14.48
N ALA A 36 -2.17 -1.72 -14.67
CA ALA A 36 -2.99 -2.33 -13.63
C ALA A 36 -2.43 -3.68 -13.15
N TRP A 37 -2.04 -4.55 -14.09
CA TRP A 37 -1.62 -5.92 -13.79
C TRP A 37 -0.39 -6.04 -12.88
N PRO A 38 0.66 -5.20 -12.97
CA PRO A 38 1.79 -5.26 -12.04
C PRO A 38 1.37 -5.05 -10.59
N ILE A 39 0.42 -4.16 -10.33
CA ILE A 39 -0.11 -3.90 -8.98
C ILE A 39 -0.91 -5.10 -8.50
N GLN A 40 -1.79 -5.65 -9.34
CA GLN A 40 -2.57 -6.84 -9.02
C GLN A 40 -1.67 -8.06 -8.76
N GLY A 41 -0.64 -8.28 -9.58
CA GLY A 41 0.34 -9.35 -9.41
C GLY A 41 1.17 -9.19 -8.14
N LEU A 42 1.64 -7.96 -7.86
CA LEU A 42 2.34 -7.65 -6.62
C LEU A 42 1.48 -8.01 -5.40
N MET A 43 0.22 -7.62 -5.37
CA MET A 43 -0.66 -7.96 -4.24
C MET A 43 -1.07 -9.43 -4.22
N ARG A 44 -1.17 -10.10 -5.37
CA ARG A 44 -1.45 -11.55 -5.40
C ARG A 44 -0.33 -12.37 -4.76
N HIS A 45 0.93 -12.00 -5.02
CA HIS A 45 2.07 -12.83 -4.64
C HIS A 45 2.85 -12.30 -3.44
N PHE A 46 2.83 -10.99 -3.20
CA PHE A 46 3.66 -10.31 -2.21
C PHE A 46 2.86 -9.43 -1.23
N ARG A 47 1.54 -9.65 -1.07
CA ARG A 47 0.73 -8.91 -0.08
C ARG A 47 1.36 -8.93 1.32
N GLY A 48 1.85 -10.08 1.75
CA GLY A 48 2.47 -10.21 3.07
C GLY A 48 3.67 -9.28 3.28
N GLU A 49 4.47 -9.06 2.24
CA GLU A 49 5.62 -8.15 2.28
C GLU A 49 5.19 -6.69 2.37
N VAL A 50 4.14 -6.31 1.62
CA VAL A 50 3.55 -4.98 1.66
C VAL A 50 2.94 -4.69 3.04
N GLU A 51 2.20 -5.64 3.60
CA GLU A 51 1.59 -5.52 4.93
C GLU A 51 2.65 -5.48 6.03
N ARG A 52 3.71 -6.29 5.94
CA ARG A 52 4.85 -6.23 6.85
C ARG A 52 5.46 -4.83 6.88
N ARG A 53 5.65 -4.20 5.72
CA ARG A 53 6.21 -2.84 5.63
C ARG A 53 5.32 -1.79 6.29
N ILE A 54 4.00 -1.92 6.12
CA ILE A 54 3.00 -1.06 6.80
C ILE A 54 3.05 -1.26 8.32
N ASP A 55 3.13 -2.51 8.77
CA ASP A 55 3.19 -2.83 10.20
C ASP A 55 4.48 -2.31 10.85
N GLU A 56 5.61 -2.40 10.15
CA GLU A 56 6.90 -1.86 10.61
C GLU A 56 6.87 -0.35 10.75
N PHE A 57 6.31 0.36 9.76
CA PHE A 57 6.13 1.80 9.84
C PHE A 57 5.24 2.18 11.03
N SER A 58 4.11 1.50 11.20
CA SER A 58 3.16 1.75 12.28
C SER A 58 3.77 1.49 13.67
N ARG A 59 4.55 0.42 13.82
CA ARG A 59 5.28 0.10 15.06
C ARG A 59 6.34 1.15 15.39
N ASN A 60 7.07 1.63 14.38
CA ASN A 60 8.11 2.64 14.57
C ASN A 60 7.51 4.01 14.90
N ALA A 61 6.42 4.40 14.25
CA ALA A 61 5.69 5.62 14.58
C ALA A 61 5.22 5.61 16.04
N HIS A 62 4.67 4.49 16.52
CA HIS A 62 4.26 4.33 17.91
C HIS A 62 5.43 4.25 18.91
N ARG A 63 6.65 3.94 18.47
CA ARG A 63 7.86 4.00 19.33
C ARG A 63 8.39 5.41 19.54
N VAL A 64 8.07 6.35 18.65
CA VAL A 64 8.51 7.76 18.77
C VAL A 64 7.63 8.52 19.77
N GLU A 65 6.33 8.23 19.85
CA GLU A 65 5.41 8.88 20.80
C GLU A 65 5.78 8.73 22.30
N PRO A 66 6.14 7.54 22.84
CA PRO A 66 6.35 7.39 24.29
C PRO A 66 7.59 8.10 24.82
N VAL A 67 8.52 8.54 23.97
CA VAL A 67 9.74 9.25 24.40
C VAL A 67 9.48 10.76 24.60
N MET A 68 8.49 11.34 23.91
CA MET A 68 8.25 12.78 23.97
C MET A 68 7.27 13.23 25.07
N VAL A 69 6.60 12.31 25.76
CA VAL A 69 5.62 12.62 26.83
C VAL A 69 6.24 12.54 28.24
N ALA A 70 7.52 12.15 28.35
CA ALA A 70 8.22 12.04 29.64
C ALA A 70 9.08 13.27 30.00
N ALA A 71 8.96 14.38 29.26
CA ALA A 71 9.69 15.61 29.47
C ALA A 71 8.76 16.82 29.50
N GLU A 72 7.81 16.82 30.43
CA GLU A 72 7.16 18.03 30.97
C GLU A 72 7.15 17.95 32.50
#